data_AF-A0A533S6R8-F1
#
_entry.id   AF-A0A533S6R8-F1
#
_cell.length_a   1.000
_cell.length_b   1.000
_cell.length_c   1.000
_cell.angle_alpha   90.00
_cell.angle_beta   90.00
_cell.angle_gamma   90.00
#
_symmetry.space_group_name_H-M   'P 1'
#
loop_
_entity.id
_entity.type
_entity.pdbx_description
1 polymer ?
#
loop_
_entity_poly.entity_id
_entity_poly.type
_entity_poly.pdbx_seq_one_letter_code
_entity_poly.pdbx_strand_id
1 'polypeptide(L)'
;YTTDVYEDIYRNQELTTAQQVKNKGQEILDKICKPRHNYRTTLVDLSTLPEYSHETFIVSDLVDIIDEDLGSVQVRVIKYKYNIFQPWICELEIGDPIKTLESIIADTSKAASYINVAKTNNGFNNLIKGILDTFATDVNGAKGAFDIVDGVATWREKDVNGILTGKIVRITPGGLAVSRNGGVDWDTILTANGIVAKQFFAIASNDGFTKLIDSGLVVYDNLAALRVHLGQYAAGKFGLKLIDPNGSQTILDENGILQTWQEGRTDNVDGTHPLILNVYLPAETRAIKKALLRFRLLKFRAYETGAASGGGSTLTSTAGGATLQSSTTSNVWQLYAINIVDATNSAPDHTHQYTFGGHSHTDPQGGSTGTAMAGVTITTTSAGGHSHALTADHRHDVNIPGHAHDVSVPAHAHGLTFGIYEGAEALGVAVKINGIDRTSVLGGGTGFNTHQDGLNIASYLTTGAWNTIELGSTILGRIDATVFVQAMMGV
;
A
#
# COMPACT_ATOMS: atom_id res chain seq x y z
N TYR A 1 77.43 -69.90 59.17
CA TYR A 1 77.11 -69.60 57.76
C TYR A 1 76.04 -70.57 57.29
N THR A 2 74.98 -70.10 56.63
CA THR A 2 73.92 -70.96 56.06
C THR A 2 74.40 -71.54 54.73
N THR A 3 73.88 -72.70 54.34
CA THR A 3 74.20 -73.36 53.05
C THR A 3 73.36 -72.85 51.87
N ASP A 4 72.45 -71.91 52.13
CA ASP A 4 71.46 -71.45 51.16
C ASP A 4 71.99 -70.23 50.40
N VAL A 5 71.86 -70.26 49.07
CA VAL A 5 72.27 -69.16 48.19
C VAL A 5 71.13 -68.16 48.10
N TYR A 6 71.34 -66.94 48.62
CA TYR A 6 70.40 -65.83 48.48
C TYR A 6 70.90 -64.85 47.42
N GLU A 7 70.04 -64.52 46.47
CA GLU A 7 70.30 -63.55 45.40
C GLU A 7 69.33 -62.37 45.50
N ASP A 8 69.83 -61.16 45.25
CA ASP A 8 69.00 -59.94 45.15
C ASP A 8 69.58 -58.99 44.09
N ILE A 9 68.72 -58.16 43.49
CA ILE A 9 69.07 -57.28 42.38
C ILE A 9 69.32 -55.86 42.90
N TYR A 10 70.59 -55.43 42.91
CA TYR A 10 70.93 -54.03 43.14
C TYR A 10 70.67 -53.17 41.90
N ARG A 11 69.82 -52.14 42.03
CA ARG A 11 69.54 -51.16 40.97
C ARG A 11 69.97 -49.77 41.40
N ASN A 12 70.85 -49.13 40.63
CA ASN A 12 71.19 -47.72 40.79
C ASN A 12 71.34 -47.08 39.41
N GLN A 13 70.47 -46.12 39.11
CA GLN A 13 70.40 -45.45 37.81
C GLN A 13 71.50 -44.39 37.60
N GLU A 14 72.32 -44.09 38.63
CA GLU A 14 73.35 -43.05 38.59
C GLU A 14 74.74 -43.55 38.20
N LEU A 15 74.97 -44.88 38.16
CA LEU A 15 76.26 -45.49 37.81
C LEU A 15 76.39 -45.70 36.30
N THR A 16 77.45 -45.18 35.67
CA THR A 16 77.56 -45.09 34.20
C THR A 16 78.52 -46.08 33.53
N THR A 17 79.43 -46.72 34.26
CA THR A 17 80.35 -47.73 33.71
C THR A 17 80.23 -49.10 34.38
N ALA A 18 80.40 -50.19 33.61
CA ALA A 18 80.25 -51.56 34.11
C ALA A 18 81.19 -51.88 35.28
N GLN A 19 82.42 -51.33 35.26
CA GLN A 19 83.38 -51.53 36.35
C GLN A 19 82.92 -50.86 37.65
N GLN A 20 82.28 -49.68 37.58
CA GLN A 20 81.71 -49.02 38.75
C GLN A 20 80.55 -49.83 39.35
N VAL A 21 79.68 -50.38 38.51
CA VAL A 21 78.57 -51.24 38.96
C VAL A 21 79.11 -52.50 39.63
N LYS A 22 80.11 -53.16 39.05
CA LYS A 22 80.76 -54.33 39.64
C LYS A 22 81.42 -54.00 40.99
N ASN A 23 82.22 -52.93 41.04
CA ASN A 23 82.91 -52.52 42.28
C ASN A 23 81.90 -52.19 43.39
N LYS A 24 80.83 -51.48 43.06
CA LYS A 24 79.81 -51.10 44.05
C LYS A 24 78.93 -52.27 44.47
N GLY A 25 78.57 -53.14 43.54
CA GLY A 25 77.84 -54.38 43.82
C GLY A 25 78.65 -55.29 44.74
N GLN A 26 79.95 -55.43 44.50
CA GLN A 26 80.84 -56.18 45.38
C GLN A 26 80.92 -55.55 46.79
N GLU A 27 81.04 -54.22 46.89
CA GLU A 27 81.06 -53.53 48.19
C GLU A 27 79.78 -53.77 49.01
N ILE A 28 78.62 -53.83 48.36
CA ILE A 28 77.34 -54.09 49.03
C ILE A 28 77.22 -55.57 49.39
N LEU A 29 77.61 -56.48 48.49
CA LEU A 29 77.60 -57.90 48.74
C LEU A 29 78.49 -58.26 49.94
N ASP A 30 79.70 -57.68 50.01
CA ASP A 30 80.64 -57.89 51.11
C ASP A 30 80.09 -57.44 52.48
N LYS A 31 79.14 -56.49 52.50
CA LYS A 31 78.46 -56.02 53.72
C LYS A 31 77.29 -56.90 54.14
N ILE A 32 76.58 -57.51 53.19
CA ILE A 32 75.36 -58.30 53.46
C ILE A 32 75.69 -59.79 53.61
N CYS A 33 76.79 -60.27 53.01
CA CYS A 33 77.18 -61.68 53.05
C CYS A 33 77.73 -62.15 54.40
N LYS A 34 77.99 -61.23 55.33
CA LYS A 34 78.43 -61.54 56.70
C LYS A 34 77.26 -61.34 57.67
N PRO A 35 76.98 -62.32 58.57
CA PRO A 35 75.97 -62.13 59.61
C PRO A 35 76.41 -60.99 60.53
N ARG A 36 75.45 -60.15 60.92
CA ARG A 36 75.68 -59.05 61.86
C ARG A 36 75.53 -59.59 63.28
N HIS A 37 76.52 -59.35 64.12
CA HIS A 37 76.49 -59.77 65.52
C HIS A 37 76.15 -58.57 66.41
N ASN A 38 75.00 -58.63 67.09
CA ASN A 38 74.59 -57.59 68.03
C ASN A 38 74.35 -58.19 69.41
N TYR A 39 75.03 -57.62 70.39
CA TYR A 39 74.98 -57.99 71.79
C TYR A 39 74.41 -56.85 72.61
N ARG A 40 73.47 -57.16 73.50
CA ARG A 40 72.97 -56.25 74.53
C ARG A 40 73.28 -56.88 75.87
N THR A 41 74.10 -56.21 76.68
CA THR A 41 74.46 -56.70 78.01
C THR A 41 74.30 -55.62 79.07
N THR A 42 74.11 -56.05 80.31
CA THR A 42 74.18 -55.19 81.50
C THR A 42 75.56 -55.30 82.12
N LEU A 43 76.19 -54.18 82.40
CA LEU A 43 77.52 -54.13 83.03
C LEU A 43 77.49 -53.34 84.35
N VAL A 44 78.44 -53.67 85.21
CA VAL A 44 78.76 -52.91 86.41
C VAL A 44 79.91 -51.97 86.07
N ASP A 45 79.71 -50.66 86.25
CA ASP A 45 80.77 -49.69 86.01
C ASP A 45 81.74 -49.63 87.20
N LEU A 46 82.97 -50.09 86.99
CA LEU A 46 84.05 -50.10 87.98
C LEU A 46 84.93 -48.85 87.91
N SER A 47 84.68 -47.92 86.97
CA SER A 47 85.50 -46.70 86.79
C SER A 47 85.51 -45.77 88.01
N THR A 48 84.56 -45.96 88.94
CA THR A 48 84.49 -45.24 90.22
C THR A 48 85.53 -45.70 91.24
N LEU A 49 86.13 -46.89 91.06
CA LEU A 49 87.23 -47.39 91.88
C LEU A 49 88.58 -46.90 91.31
N PRO A 50 89.50 -46.37 92.13
CA PRO A 50 90.76 -45.80 91.63
C PRO A 50 91.60 -46.75 90.76
N GLU A 51 91.56 -48.05 91.06
CA GLU A 51 92.31 -49.09 90.35
C GLU A 51 91.77 -49.40 88.94
N TYR A 52 90.48 -49.13 88.68
CA TYR A 52 89.79 -49.44 87.40
C TYR A 52 89.31 -48.19 86.65
N SER A 53 89.84 -47.02 87.00
CA SER A 53 89.47 -45.72 86.42
C SER A 53 89.66 -45.58 84.89
N HIS A 54 90.37 -46.52 84.27
CA HIS A 54 90.60 -46.56 82.82
C HIS A 54 89.52 -47.35 82.04
N GLU A 55 88.62 -48.07 82.73
CA GLU A 55 87.57 -48.88 82.11
C GLU A 55 86.31 -48.04 81.83
N THR A 56 86.44 -47.06 80.95
CA THR A 56 85.34 -46.20 80.48
C THR A 56 84.98 -46.55 79.03
N PHE A 57 83.69 -46.67 78.73
CA PHE A 57 83.19 -46.98 77.39
C PHE A 57 82.57 -45.73 76.75
N ILE A 58 83.08 -45.34 75.58
CA ILE A 58 82.51 -44.28 74.76
C ILE A 58 81.81 -44.90 73.55
N VAL A 59 80.71 -44.28 73.11
CA VAL A 59 80.06 -44.67 71.87
C VAL A 59 81.09 -44.56 70.73
N SER A 60 81.18 -45.60 69.92
CA SER A 60 82.14 -45.79 68.83
C SER A 60 83.49 -46.45 69.18
N ASP A 61 83.75 -46.82 70.44
CA ASP A 61 84.94 -47.61 70.77
C ASP A 61 84.86 -49.05 70.25
N LEU A 62 86.01 -49.65 69.94
CA LEU A 62 86.10 -51.07 69.55
C LEU A 62 86.33 -51.92 70.79
N VAL A 63 85.55 -53.00 70.91
CA VAL A 63 85.56 -53.92 72.04
C VAL A 63 85.66 -55.34 71.51
N ASP A 64 86.55 -56.13 72.11
CA ASP A 64 86.68 -57.56 71.81
C ASP A 64 85.69 -58.34 72.67
N ILE A 65 84.75 -59.03 72.02
CA ILE A 65 83.78 -59.92 72.66
C ILE A 65 84.29 -61.34 72.49
N ILE A 66 84.37 -62.08 73.60
CA ILE A 66 84.70 -63.50 73.60
C ILE A 66 83.41 -64.26 73.90
N ASP A 67 82.87 -64.92 72.88
CA ASP A 67 81.66 -65.75 72.96
C ASP A 67 82.08 -67.23 72.81
N GLU A 68 81.72 -68.08 73.78
CA GLU A 68 82.13 -69.50 73.78
C GLU A 68 81.55 -70.29 72.59
N ASP A 69 80.40 -69.87 72.06
CA ASP A 69 79.71 -70.55 70.95
C ASP A 69 80.09 -69.98 69.57
N LEU A 70 80.55 -68.73 69.51
CA LEU A 70 80.77 -67.98 68.27
C LEU A 70 82.23 -67.50 68.05
N GLY A 71 83.11 -67.68 69.03
CA GLY A 71 84.51 -67.25 68.99
C GLY A 71 84.73 -65.80 69.43
N SER A 72 85.97 -65.32 69.30
CA SER A 72 86.31 -63.93 69.62
C SER A 72 86.06 -63.01 68.41
N VAL A 73 85.29 -61.93 68.62
CA VAL A 73 84.92 -60.96 67.58
C VAL A 73 85.11 -59.54 68.09
N GLN A 74 85.77 -58.69 67.30
CA GLN A 74 85.92 -57.28 67.59
C GLN A 74 84.75 -56.48 66.98
N VAL A 75 83.99 -55.80 67.83
CA VAL A 75 82.79 -55.04 67.45
C VAL A 75 82.77 -53.65 68.10
N ARG A 76 81.93 -52.75 67.58
CA ARG A 76 81.88 -51.36 68.03
C ARG A 76 80.77 -51.15 69.06
N VAL A 77 81.01 -50.31 70.06
CA VAL A 77 79.98 -49.84 70.99
C VAL A 77 79.01 -48.93 70.25
N ILE A 78 77.75 -49.34 70.17
CA ILE A 78 76.67 -48.60 69.51
C ILE A 78 76.03 -47.62 70.49
N LYS A 79 75.81 -48.08 71.73
CA LYS A 79 75.11 -47.29 72.75
C LYS A 79 75.61 -47.70 74.13
N TYR A 80 75.95 -46.71 74.93
CA TYR A 80 76.25 -46.87 76.33
C TYR A 80 75.29 -46.00 77.15
N LYS A 81 74.50 -46.62 78.02
CA LYS A 81 73.57 -45.93 78.90
C LYS A 81 74.09 -46.01 80.32
N TYR A 82 74.62 -44.88 80.79
CA TYR A 82 75.19 -44.73 82.11
C TYR A 82 74.13 -44.34 83.14
N ASN A 83 74.07 -45.06 84.27
CA ASN A 83 73.19 -44.72 85.39
C ASN A 83 73.98 -44.11 86.55
N ILE A 84 73.84 -42.79 86.72
CA ILE A 84 74.61 -41.99 87.67
C ILE A 84 74.27 -42.35 89.14
N PHE A 85 73.07 -42.85 89.41
CA PHE A 85 72.61 -43.16 90.77
C PHE A 85 72.85 -44.62 91.17
N GLN A 86 72.99 -45.53 90.20
CA GLN A 86 73.17 -46.97 90.41
C GLN A 86 74.21 -47.51 89.41
N PRO A 87 75.51 -47.30 89.68
CA PRO A 87 76.58 -47.62 88.72
C PRO A 87 76.71 -49.12 88.39
N TRP A 88 76.14 -50.00 89.21
CA TRP A 88 76.09 -51.44 88.94
C TRP A 88 75.02 -51.87 87.94
N ILE A 89 74.25 -50.94 87.37
CA ILE A 89 73.22 -51.20 86.35
C ILE A 89 73.39 -50.26 85.17
N CYS A 90 74.43 -50.50 84.36
CA CYS A 90 74.63 -49.83 83.08
C CYS A 90 74.25 -50.76 81.92
N GLU A 91 73.71 -50.21 80.84
CA GLU A 91 73.39 -50.98 79.63
C GLU A 91 74.38 -50.66 78.52
N LEU A 92 74.96 -51.71 77.92
CA LEU A 92 75.91 -51.60 76.83
C LEU A 92 75.40 -52.41 75.63
N GLU A 93 75.30 -51.73 74.49
CA GLU A 93 74.89 -52.32 73.22
C GLU A 93 76.08 -52.24 72.26
N ILE A 94 76.54 -53.41 71.81
CA ILE A 94 77.78 -53.58 71.03
C ILE A 94 77.46 -54.43 69.81
N GLY A 95 77.96 -54.05 68.65
CA GLY A 95 77.72 -54.76 67.40
C GLY A 95 77.70 -53.84 66.20
N ASP A 96 76.98 -54.25 65.17
CA ASP A 96 76.72 -53.41 64.01
C ASP A 96 75.46 -52.55 64.21
N PRO A 97 75.43 -51.29 63.75
CA PRO A 97 74.26 -50.42 63.94
C PRO A 97 73.02 -51.00 63.23
N ILE A 98 71.98 -51.32 64.00
CA ILE A 98 70.66 -51.71 63.50
C ILE A 98 69.87 -50.43 63.18
N LYS A 99 69.16 -50.40 62.05
CA LYS A 99 68.15 -49.36 61.80
C LYS A 99 67.02 -49.53 62.80
N THR A 100 66.99 -48.72 63.86
CA THR A 100 65.95 -48.78 64.89
C THR A 100 64.58 -48.40 64.33
N LEU A 101 63.49 -48.81 64.99
CA LEU A 101 62.13 -48.42 64.62
C LEU A 101 61.97 -46.89 64.58
N GLU A 102 62.72 -46.14 65.38
CA GLU A 102 62.80 -44.67 65.30
C GLU A 102 63.41 -44.18 64.00
N SER A 103 64.43 -44.86 63.45
CA SER A 103 64.95 -44.55 62.12
C SER A 103 63.96 -44.94 61.01
N ILE A 104 63.15 -45.99 61.22
CA ILE A 104 62.07 -46.37 60.32
C ILE A 104 60.91 -45.37 60.43
N ILE A 105 60.58 -44.85 61.61
CA ILE A 105 59.57 -43.80 61.87
C ILE A 105 60.06 -42.43 61.39
N ALA A 106 61.36 -42.14 61.47
CA ALA A 106 61.96 -40.98 60.81
C ALA A 106 61.88 -41.13 59.29
N ASP A 107 62.14 -42.33 58.75
CA ASP A 107 61.98 -42.63 57.33
C ASP A 107 60.50 -42.72 56.92
N THR A 108 59.55 -43.07 57.81
CA THR A 108 58.09 -43.05 57.54
C THR A 108 57.45 -41.71 57.80
N SER A 109 57.99 -40.84 58.64
CA SER A 109 57.56 -39.44 58.74
C SER A 109 58.11 -38.64 57.57
N LYS A 110 59.35 -38.94 57.13
CA LYS A 110 59.83 -38.54 55.80
C LYS A 110 58.94 -39.16 54.72
N ALA A 111 58.60 -40.45 54.77
CA ALA A 111 57.70 -41.07 53.80
C ALA A 111 56.26 -40.56 53.89
N ALA A 112 55.79 -40.07 55.04
CA ALA A 112 54.48 -39.44 55.21
C ALA A 112 54.49 -38.01 54.64
N SER A 113 55.62 -37.31 54.78
CA SER A 113 55.86 -36.10 53.99
C SER A 113 55.95 -36.41 52.48
N TYR A 114 56.34 -37.63 52.09
CA TYR A 114 56.24 -38.13 50.73
C TYR A 114 54.88 -38.73 50.36
N ILE A 115 54.00 -39.16 51.28
CA ILE A 115 52.68 -39.79 51.02
C ILE A 115 51.55 -38.75 51.00
N ASN A 116 51.73 -37.58 51.62
CA ASN A 116 51.02 -36.37 51.16
C ASN A 116 51.41 -35.99 49.71
N VAL A 117 52.45 -36.63 49.16
CA VAL A 117 52.86 -36.51 47.75
C VAL A 117 52.76 -37.86 47.00
N ALA A 118 52.30 -38.95 47.62
CA ALA A 118 52.31 -40.29 47.00
C ALA A 118 51.14 -41.21 47.45
N LYS A 119 50.06 -41.14 46.67
CA LYS A 119 49.06 -42.17 46.28
C LYS A 119 47.91 -42.60 47.22
N THR A 120 46.71 -42.25 46.72
CA THR A 120 45.37 -42.88 46.78
C THR A 120 45.32 -44.40 46.55
N ASN A 121 44.42 -45.11 47.27
CA ASN A 121 44.05 -46.53 47.03
C ASN A 121 42.63 -46.64 46.42
N ASN A 122 42.48 -47.45 45.36
CA ASN A 122 41.43 -47.30 44.34
C ASN A 122 40.19 -48.21 44.51
N GLY A 123 40.18 -49.15 45.47
CA GLY A 123 39.11 -50.18 45.55
C GLY A 123 37.76 -49.68 46.10
N PHE A 124 37.79 -48.91 47.19
CA PHE A 124 36.57 -48.47 47.89
C PHE A 124 35.84 -47.34 47.14
N ASN A 125 36.60 -46.51 46.43
CA ASN A 125 36.06 -45.41 45.62
C ASN A 125 35.27 -45.88 44.39
N ASN A 126 35.48 -47.12 43.93
CA ASN A 126 34.83 -47.63 42.72
C ASN A 126 33.42 -48.17 42.97
N LEU A 127 33.11 -48.62 44.21
CA LEU A 127 31.81 -49.23 44.52
C LEU A 127 30.69 -48.17 44.69
N ILE A 128 31.00 -47.05 45.35
CA ILE A 128 30.05 -45.96 45.57
C ILE A 128 29.75 -45.19 44.28
N LYS A 129 30.72 -45.15 43.34
CA LYS A 129 30.54 -44.59 42.00
C LYS A 129 29.44 -45.30 41.20
N GLY A 130 29.41 -46.63 41.20
CA GLY A 130 28.49 -47.40 40.35
C GLY A 130 26.99 -47.18 40.63
N ILE A 131 26.61 -46.93 41.88
CA ILE A 131 25.20 -46.67 42.26
C ILE A 131 24.78 -45.25 41.88
N LEU A 132 25.68 -44.29 42.04
CA LEU A 132 25.47 -42.89 41.66
C LEU A 132 25.33 -42.73 40.13
N ASP A 133 26.13 -43.48 39.39
CA ASP A 133 26.13 -43.48 37.93
C ASP A 133 24.82 -44.05 37.35
N THR A 134 24.15 -44.99 38.03
CA THR A 134 22.90 -45.60 37.54
C THR A 134 21.72 -44.60 37.57
N PHE A 135 21.56 -43.81 38.63
CA PHE A 135 20.53 -42.75 38.68
C PHE A 135 20.86 -41.58 37.74
N ALA A 136 22.14 -41.27 37.54
CA ALA A 136 22.57 -40.32 36.52
C ALA A 136 22.22 -40.82 35.10
N THR A 137 22.24 -42.13 34.87
CA THR A 137 22.00 -42.74 33.55
C THR A 137 20.55 -42.60 33.06
N ASP A 138 19.56 -42.61 33.95
CA ASP A 138 18.14 -42.38 33.58
C ASP A 138 17.84 -40.90 33.27
N VAL A 139 18.50 -39.95 33.95
CA VAL A 139 18.49 -38.51 33.56
C VAL A 139 19.24 -38.30 32.24
N ASN A 140 20.24 -39.16 31.97
CA ASN A 140 20.98 -39.23 30.72
C ASN A 140 20.22 -39.96 29.59
N GLY A 141 18.89 -40.10 29.63
CA GLY A 141 18.08 -40.48 28.45
C GLY A 141 18.34 -39.58 27.22
N ALA A 142 18.93 -38.39 27.41
CA ALA A 142 19.54 -37.54 26.38
C ALA A 142 21.00 -37.89 26.03
N LYS A 143 21.43 -39.13 26.28
CA LYS A 143 22.85 -39.59 26.27
C LYS A 143 23.78 -38.72 27.14
N GLY A 144 23.31 -38.15 28.25
CA GLY A 144 24.10 -37.28 29.13
C GLY A 144 24.61 -35.99 28.51
N ALA A 145 23.82 -35.42 27.61
CA ALA A 145 24.06 -34.12 26.99
C ALA A 145 23.19 -33.00 27.60
N PHE A 146 22.53 -33.25 28.72
CA PHE A 146 21.65 -32.29 29.40
C PHE A 146 21.99 -32.23 30.89
N ASP A 147 22.05 -31.02 31.44
CA ASP A 147 22.32 -30.75 32.85
C ASP A 147 21.53 -29.55 33.38
N ILE A 148 21.13 -29.66 34.65
CA ILE A 148 20.56 -28.56 35.43
C ILE A 148 21.41 -28.37 36.67
N VAL A 149 21.98 -27.19 36.83
CA VAL A 149 22.81 -26.82 37.98
C VAL A 149 22.41 -25.41 38.40
N ASP A 150 22.13 -25.20 39.69
CA ASP A 150 21.82 -23.90 40.30
C ASP A 150 20.77 -23.06 39.52
N GLY A 151 19.71 -23.71 39.02
CA GLY A 151 18.62 -23.05 38.29
C GLY A 151 18.92 -22.68 36.84
N VAL A 152 20.06 -23.14 36.29
CA VAL A 152 20.45 -22.95 34.88
C VAL A 152 20.34 -24.28 34.13
N ALA A 153 19.55 -24.31 33.07
CA ALA A 153 19.38 -25.49 32.22
C ALA A 153 20.31 -25.40 31.00
N THR A 154 21.06 -26.46 30.73
CA THR A 154 22.08 -26.50 29.68
C THR A 154 21.92 -27.77 28.85
N TRP A 155 21.86 -27.62 27.52
CA TRP A 155 21.83 -28.69 26.54
C TRP A 155 23.09 -28.63 25.69
N ARG A 156 23.74 -29.76 25.48
CA ARG A 156 24.96 -29.89 24.70
C ARG A 156 24.69 -30.75 23.48
N GLU A 157 25.13 -30.30 22.33
CA GLU A 157 25.00 -31.05 21.08
C GLU A 157 26.02 -32.19 21.05
N LYS A 158 25.58 -33.35 20.59
CA LYS A 158 26.42 -34.51 20.32
C LYS A 158 26.34 -34.85 18.84
N ASP A 159 27.45 -35.29 18.28
CA ASP A 159 27.51 -35.77 16.90
C ASP A 159 26.90 -37.18 16.76
N VAL A 160 26.88 -37.69 15.52
CA VAL A 160 26.36 -39.02 15.19
C VAL A 160 27.09 -40.15 15.92
N ASN A 161 28.30 -39.88 16.45
CA ASN A 161 29.13 -40.82 17.18
C ASN A 161 29.03 -40.64 18.72
N GLY A 162 28.20 -39.72 19.20
CA GLY A 162 27.95 -39.47 20.62
C GLY A 162 29.00 -38.60 21.33
N ILE A 163 29.92 -37.98 20.58
CA ILE A 163 30.93 -37.05 21.10
C ILE A 163 30.32 -35.65 21.16
N LEU A 164 30.61 -34.90 22.23
CA LEU A 164 30.14 -33.52 22.38
C LEU A 164 30.77 -32.64 21.30
N THR A 165 29.94 -31.94 20.53
CA THR A 165 30.41 -31.04 19.46
C THR A 165 30.92 -29.70 20.01
N GLY A 166 30.69 -29.45 21.30
CA GLY A 166 30.95 -28.17 21.95
C GLY A 166 29.86 -27.13 21.73
N LYS A 167 28.84 -27.36 20.90
CA LYS A 167 27.67 -26.47 20.84
C LYS A 167 26.76 -26.71 22.02
N ILE A 168 26.28 -25.62 22.60
CA ILE A 168 25.50 -25.64 23.82
C ILE A 168 24.35 -24.63 23.68
N VAL A 169 23.18 -24.97 24.20
CA VAL A 169 22.07 -24.05 24.42
C VAL A 169 21.85 -23.96 25.92
N ARG A 170 21.70 -22.75 26.45
CA ARG A 170 21.51 -22.52 27.88
C ARG A 170 20.37 -21.56 28.14
N ILE A 171 19.60 -21.85 29.18
CA ILE A 171 18.54 -20.99 29.67
C ILE A 171 18.90 -20.58 31.09
N THR A 172 18.98 -19.27 31.30
CA THR A 172 19.31 -18.64 32.59
C THR A 172 18.18 -17.71 33.01
N PRO A 173 18.10 -17.30 34.30
CA PRO A 173 17.16 -16.26 34.72
C PRO A 173 17.28 -14.92 33.96
N GLY A 174 18.45 -14.65 33.35
CA GLY A 174 18.70 -13.45 32.54
C GLY A 174 18.35 -13.58 31.05
N GLY A 175 17.98 -14.77 30.57
CA GLY A 175 17.66 -14.98 29.17
C GLY A 175 18.09 -16.34 28.58
N LEU A 176 17.77 -16.52 27.30
CA LEU A 176 18.21 -17.66 26.51
C LEU A 176 19.54 -17.31 25.83
N ALA A 177 20.50 -18.21 25.90
CA ALA A 177 21.80 -18.05 25.26
C ALA A 177 22.27 -19.33 24.59
N VAL A 178 23.18 -19.21 23.64
CA VAL A 178 23.85 -20.34 23.00
C VAL A 178 25.36 -20.16 23.06
N SER A 179 26.08 -21.26 23.07
CA SER A 179 27.54 -21.33 23.06
C SER A 179 27.95 -22.29 21.95
N ARG A 180 29.14 -22.09 21.37
CA ARG A 180 29.67 -22.96 20.31
C ARG A 180 30.99 -23.66 20.68
N ASN A 181 31.55 -23.36 21.85
CA ASN A 181 32.90 -23.77 22.26
C ASN A 181 32.94 -24.39 23.66
N GLY A 182 31.90 -25.13 24.02
CA GLY A 182 31.85 -25.84 25.29
C GLY A 182 31.48 -24.96 26.48
N GLY A 183 30.95 -23.75 26.25
CA GLY A 183 30.43 -22.87 27.30
C GLY A 183 31.42 -21.82 27.80
N VAL A 184 32.54 -21.64 27.08
CA VAL A 184 33.52 -20.59 27.33
C VAL A 184 32.92 -19.23 26.96
N ASP A 185 32.20 -19.14 25.83
CA ASP A 185 31.53 -17.92 25.35
C ASP A 185 30.02 -18.11 25.16
N TRP A 186 29.24 -17.04 25.35
CA TRP A 186 27.77 -17.07 25.29
C TRP A 186 27.18 -15.96 24.40
N ASP A 187 26.30 -16.34 23.49
CA ASP A 187 25.44 -15.43 22.71
C ASP A 187 24.03 -15.43 23.31
N THR A 188 23.62 -14.34 23.95
CA THR A 188 22.24 -14.16 24.41
C THR A 188 21.33 -13.88 23.22
N ILE A 189 20.28 -14.69 23.05
CA ILE A 189 19.30 -14.62 21.98
C ILE A 189 17.99 -13.96 22.44
N LEU A 190 17.66 -14.09 23.73
CA LEU A 190 16.40 -13.56 24.28
C LEU A 190 16.64 -13.01 25.68
N THR A 191 16.24 -11.76 25.91
CA THR A 191 16.28 -11.13 27.23
C THR A 191 14.90 -10.57 27.59
N ALA A 192 14.75 -10.02 28.80
CA ALA A 192 13.53 -9.33 29.21
C ALA A 192 13.16 -8.12 28.34
N ASN A 193 14.11 -7.57 27.55
CA ASN A 193 13.91 -6.41 26.65
C ASN A 193 13.55 -6.79 25.20
N GLY A 194 13.38 -8.09 24.90
CA GLY A 194 12.96 -8.56 23.57
C GLY A 194 13.88 -9.62 22.97
N ILE A 195 13.62 -9.97 21.71
CA ILE A 195 14.48 -10.87 20.95
C ILE A 195 15.81 -10.14 20.74
N VAL A 196 16.81 -10.55 21.51
CA VAL A 196 18.20 -10.15 21.33
C VAL A 196 18.81 -11.08 20.27
N ALA A 197 18.05 -11.30 19.21
CA ALA A 197 18.60 -11.89 18.01
C ALA A 197 19.26 -10.73 17.30
N LYS A 198 20.57 -10.82 17.13
CA LYS A 198 21.29 -9.90 16.26
C LYS A 198 20.64 -9.84 14.86
N GLN A 199 19.98 -10.94 14.41
CA GLN A 199 19.22 -11.04 13.15
C GLN A 199 18.05 -12.05 13.23
N PHE A 200 16.94 -11.74 12.56
CA PHE A 200 15.73 -12.58 12.38
C PHE A 200 15.74 -13.23 10.98
N PHE A 201 15.99 -14.54 10.90
CA PHE A 201 16.19 -15.28 9.65
C PHE A 201 14.89 -15.73 8.99
N ALA A 202 14.08 -14.77 8.54
CA ALA A 202 13.24 -14.92 7.34
C ALA A 202 12.63 -13.56 6.95
N ILE A 203 13.43 -12.50 6.86
CA ILE A 203 13.01 -11.31 6.09
C ILE A 203 13.83 -11.15 4.81
N ALA A 204 14.99 -11.81 4.70
CA ALA A 204 15.56 -12.14 3.40
C ALA A 204 14.90 -13.42 2.91
N SER A 205 13.81 -13.27 2.17
CA SER A 205 13.33 -14.31 1.28
C SER A 205 14.50 -14.78 0.39
N ASN A 206 14.48 -16.05 -0.05
CA ASN A 206 15.48 -16.61 -0.98
C ASN A 206 15.57 -15.81 -2.31
N ASP A 207 14.64 -14.89 -2.53
CA ASP A 207 14.58 -13.97 -3.67
C ASP A 207 15.48 -12.72 -3.53
N GLY A 208 15.97 -12.40 -2.32
CA GLY A 208 16.81 -11.23 -2.06
C GLY A 208 16.14 -9.86 -2.19
N PHE A 209 14.82 -9.78 -2.30
CA PHE A 209 14.09 -8.52 -2.53
C PHE A 209 13.69 -7.79 -1.26
N THR A 210 13.23 -8.51 -0.24
CA THR A 210 12.87 -7.92 1.06
C THR A 210 14.07 -8.02 2.00
N LYS A 211 14.39 -6.94 2.74
CA LYS A 211 15.54 -6.90 3.66
C LYS A 211 15.20 -6.06 4.89
N LEU A 212 15.58 -6.51 6.08
CA LEU A 212 15.75 -5.62 7.23
C LEU A 212 17.17 -5.07 7.18
N ILE A 213 17.31 -3.76 7.06
CA ILE A 213 18.57 -3.02 7.09
C ILE A 213 18.62 -2.08 8.30
N ASP A 214 19.76 -1.43 8.54
CA ASP A 214 19.99 -0.46 9.63
C ASP A 214 18.95 0.67 9.68
N SER A 215 18.53 1.13 8.50
CA SER A 215 17.51 2.16 8.30
C SER A 215 16.09 1.63 8.30
N GLY A 216 15.87 0.32 8.56
CA GLY A 216 14.56 -0.29 8.71
C GLY A 216 14.24 -1.38 7.68
N LEU A 217 12.96 -1.64 7.44
CA LEU A 217 12.51 -2.65 6.48
C LEU A 217 12.46 -2.05 5.07
N VAL A 218 13.13 -2.69 4.11
CA VAL A 218 13.15 -2.27 2.71
C VAL A 218 12.72 -3.39 1.76
N VAL A 219 12.13 -3.00 0.63
CA VAL A 219 11.73 -3.90 -0.45
C VAL A 219 12.25 -3.36 -1.77
N TYR A 220 12.98 -4.18 -2.51
CA TYR A 220 13.47 -3.91 -3.85
C TYR A 220 12.66 -4.71 -4.90
N ASP A 221 12.69 -4.29 -6.15
CA ASP A 221 12.21 -5.08 -7.27
C ASP A 221 13.33 -5.88 -7.97
N ASN A 222 12.98 -6.58 -9.06
CA ASN A 222 13.91 -7.39 -9.86
C ASN A 222 14.98 -6.57 -10.60
N LEU A 223 14.84 -5.25 -10.68
CA LEU A 223 15.82 -4.32 -11.24
C LEU A 223 16.66 -3.65 -10.13
N ALA A 224 16.52 -4.12 -8.88
CA ALA A 224 17.15 -3.54 -7.70
C ALA A 224 16.71 -2.09 -7.39
N ALA A 225 15.54 -1.65 -7.88
CA ALA A 225 14.98 -0.36 -7.51
C ALA A 225 14.22 -0.47 -6.17
N LEU A 226 14.41 0.51 -5.28
CA LEU A 226 13.72 0.57 -3.99
C LEU A 226 12.24 0.90 -4.20
N ARG A 227 11.35 0.09 -3.61
CA ARG A 227 9.89 0.23 -3.72
C ARG A 227 9.21 0.62 -2.43
N VAL A 228 9.69 0.06 -1.31
CA VAL A 228 9.16 0.31 0.03
C VAL A 228 10.34 0.53 0.97
N HIS A 229 10.23 1.53 1.84
CA HIS A 229 11.14 1.73 2.96
C HIS A 229 10.32 2.12 4.19
N LEU A 230 10.33 1.27 5.21
CA LEU A 230 9.74 1.52 6.53
C LEU A 230 10.87 1.72 7.54
N GLY A 231 11.06 2.95 7.99
CA GLY A 231 12.14 3.34 8.90
C GLY A 231 12.70 4.71 8.53
N GLN A 232 14.01 4.90 8.63
CA GLN A 232 14.67 6.15 8.30
C GLN A 232 15.13 6.18 6.84
N TYR A 233 14.30 6.71 5.93
CA TYR A 233 14.60 6.71 4.48
C TYR A 233 15.42 7.90 3.99
N ALA A 234 15.67 8.91 4.83
CA ALA A 234 16.66 9.97 4.63
C ALA A 234 17.10 10.57 5.97
N ALA A 235 18.17 11.37 6.00
CA ALA A 235 18.63 12.02 7.21
C ALA A 235 17.49 12.86 7.85
N GLY A 236 17.10 12.53 9.07
CA GLY A 236 16.00 13.18 9.79
C GLY A 236 14.59 12.85 9.30
N LYS A 237 14.42 11.92 8.34
CA LYS A 237 13.12 11.57 7.76
C LYS A 237 12.74 10.13 8.08
N PHE A 238 11.56 9.95 8.69
CA PHE A 238 11.14 8.67 9.25
C PHE A 238 9.74 8.28 8.78
N GLY A 239 9.46 6.98 8.75
CA GLY A 239 8.11 6.46 8.50
C GLY A 239 8.07 5.51 7.32
N LEU A 240 6.95 5.50 6.60
CA LEU A 240 6.74 4.69 5.42
C LEU A 240 7.01 5.53 4.17
N LYS A 241 7.90 5.08 3.30
CA LYS A 241 8.11 5.61 1.97
C LYS A 241 7.73 4.59 0.91
N LEU A 242 6.85 4.98 -0.01
CA LEU A 242 6.44 4.20 -1.16
C LEU A 242 6.88 4.89 -2.45
N ILE A 243 7.45 4.13 -3.37
CA ILE A 243 8.03 4.63 -4.62
C ILE A 243 7.44 3.88 -5.81
N ASP A 244 7.18 4.63 -6.89
CA ASP A 244 6.70 4.09 -8.16
C ASP A 244 7.69 3.09 -8.79
N PRO A 245 7.26 2.32 -9.81
CA PRO A 245 8.12 1.34 -10.47
C PRO A 245 9.39 1.89 -11.10
N ASN A 246 9.40 3.17 -11.48
CA ASN A 246 10.58 3.75 -12.11
C ASN A 246 11.53 4.41 -11.09
N GLY A 247 11.26 4.28 -9.79
CA GLY A 247 12.07 4.90 -8.73
C GLY A 247 12.03 6.43 -8.70
N SER A 248 11.17 7.05 -9.51
CA SER A 248 11.20 8.48 -9.84
C SER A 248 10.16 9.29 -9.07
N GLN A 249 9.07 8.67 -8.64
CA GLN A 249 7.95 9.32 -7.96
C GLN A 249 7.70 8.69 -6.60
N THR A 250 7.71 9.53 -5.56
CA THR A 250 7.23 9.14 -4.23
C THR A 250 5.70 9.15 -4.24
N ILE A 251 5.11 8.02 -3.85
CA ILE A 251 3.67 7.82 -3.71
C ILE A 251 3.22 8.19 -2.30
N LEU A 252 4.03 7.89 -1.29
CA LEU A 252 3.76 8.21 0.10
C LEU A 252 5.10 8.44 0.80
N ASP A 253 5.20 9.50 1.60
CA ASP A 253 6.28 9.72 2.57
C ASP A 253 5.73 10.46 3.81
N GLU A 254 6.59 10.82 4.76
CA GLU A 254 6.18 11.59 5.95
C GLU A 254 5.53 12.93 5.60
N ASN A 255 5.78 13.45 4.39
CA ASN A 255 5.35 14.76 3.96
C ASN A 255 4.04 14.70 3.18
N GLY A 256 3.48 13.52 2.92
CA GLY A 256 2.27 13.42 2.12
C GLY A 256 1.98 12.09 1.43
N ILE A 257 0.89 12.12 0.66
CA ILE A 257 0.45 11.04 -0.22
C ILE A 257 0.08 11.59 -1.60
N LEU A 258 0.45 10.85 -2.65
CA LEU A 258 0.08 11.13 -4.02
C LEU A 258 -1.36 10.71 -4.25
N GLN A 259 -2.21 11.69 -4.57
CA GLN A 259 -3.61 11.48 -4.87
C GLN A 259 -3.92 11.83 -6.32
N THR A 260 -4.96 11.20 -6.84
CA THR A 260 -5.52 11.48 -8.17
C THR A 260 -7.02 11.63 -8.06
N TRP A 261 -7.57 12.59 -8.80
CA TRP A 261 -9.01 12.72 -8.97
C TRP A 261 -9.34 13.24 -10.36
N GLN A 262 -10.58 13.03 -10.77
CA GLN A 262 -11.08 13.40 -12.08
C GLN A 262 -12.42 14.11 -11.90
N GLU A 263 -12.59 15.23 -12.59
CA GLU A 263 -13.85 15.96 -12.67
C GLU A 263 -14.24 16.07 -14.14
N GLY A 264 -15.50 15.82 -14.47
CA GLY A 264 -15.95 15.82 -15.85
C GLY A 264 -17.41 16.20 -15.99
N ARG A 265 -17.72 16.94 -17.06
CA ARG A 265 -19.05 17.45 -17.33
C ARG A 265 -19.25 17.60 -18.83
N THR A 266 -20.49 17.47 -19.26
CA THR A 266 -20.89 17.71 -20.65
C THR A 266 -22.03 18.73 -20.68
N ASP A 267 -21.92 19.76 -21.50
CA ASP A 267 -22.97 20.78 -21.65
C ASP A 267 -22.99 21.41 -23.04
N ASN A 268 -24.13 21.99 -23.41
CA ASN A 268 -24.24 22.85 -24.59
C ASN A 268 -23.53 24.18 -24.31
N VAL A 269 -22.83 24.71 -25.30
CA VAL A 269 -21.99 25.91 -25.15
C VAL A 269 -22.16 26.85 -26.33
N ASP A 270 -21.95 28.14 -26.08
CA ASP A 270 -21.82 29.18 -27.10
C ASP A 270 -20.78 30.24 -26.67
N GLY A 271 -20.73 31.38 -27.37
CA GLY A 271 -19.76 32.45 -27.09
C GLY A 271 -19.99 33.19 -25.76
N THR A 272 -21.18 33.04 -25.16
CA THR A 272 -21.62 33.68 -23.92
C THR A 272 -21.91 32.70 -22.79
N HIS A 273 -22.16 31.43 -23.09
CA HIS A 273 -22.47 30.35 -22.15
C HIS A 273 -21.40 29.25 -22.24
N PRO A 274 -20.29 29.35 -21.47
CA PRO A 274 -19.25 28.33 -21.47
C PRO A 274 -19.61 27.14 -20.57
N LEU A 275 -18.98 25.99 -20.83
CA LEU A 275 -18.93 24.87 -19.91
C LEU A 275 -17.95 25.20 -18.78
N ILE A 276 -18.39 25.07 -17.53
CA ILE A 276 -17.58 25.38 -16.36
C ILE A 276 -17.27 24.10 -15.58
N LEU A 277 -15.97 23.82 -15.40
CA LEU A 277 -15.46 22.80 -14.48
C LEU A 277 -14.81 23.50 -13.29
N ASN A 278 -15.14 23.06 -12.08
CA ASN A 278 -14.56 23.58 -10.85
C ASN A 278 -13.78 22.48 -10.14
N VAL A 279 -12.50 22.73 -9.87
CA VAL A 279 -11.63 21.79 -9.15
C VAL A 279 -11.03 22.49 -7.95
N TYR A 280 -11.31 21.97 -6.76
CA TYR A 280 -10.68 22.44 -5.55
C TYR A 280 -9.31 21.78 -5.37
N LEU A 281 -8.28 22.60 -5.17
CA LEU A 281 -6.96 22.16 -4.72
C LEU A 281 -6.78 22.61 -3.27
N PRO A 282 -6.69 21.70 -2.29
CA PRO A 282 -6.49 22.07 -0.90
C PRO A 282 -5.21 22.87 -0.67
N ALA A 283 -5.14 23.61 0.45
CA ALA A 283 -3.97 24.42 0.78
C ALA A 283 -2.75 23.54 1.13
N GLU A 284 -3.01 22.31 1.57
CA GLU A 284 -2.07 21.26 1.88
C GLU A 284 -1.44 20.65 0.61
N THR A 285 -1.92 20.98 -0.59
CA THR A 285 -1.31 20.51 -1.84
C THR A 285 0.14 21.00 -1.93
N ARG A 286 1.10 20.09 -1.80
CA ARG A 286 2.53 20.41 -1.84
C ARG A 286 3.06 20.55 -3.25
N ALA A 287 2.58 19.71 -4.17
CA ALA A 287 3.00 19.74 -5.56
C ALA A 287 1.95 19.14 -6.49
N ILE A 288 1.59 19.88 -7.54
CA ILE A 288 0.79 19.34 -8.64
C ILE A 288 1.74 18.60 -9.58
N LYS A 289 1.52 17.29 -9.77
CA LYS A 289 2.37 16.45 -10.62
C LYS A 289 1.87 16.42 -12.05
N LYS A 290 0.55 16.31 -12.24
CA LYS A 290 -0.11 16.35 -13.55
C LYS A 290 -1.47 17.02 -13.40
N ALA A 291 -1.83 17.84 -14.37
CA ALA A 291 -3.21 18.26 -14.55
C ALA A 291 -3.49 18.30 -16.06
N LEU A 292 -4.34 17.38 -16.52
CA LEU A 292 -4.60 17.16 -17.93
C LEU A 292 -6.07 17.46 -18.22
N LEU A 293 -6.31 18.37 -19.15
CA LEU A 293 -7.63 18.68 -19.68
C LEU A 293 -7.84 17.93 -20.99
N ARG A 294 -8.94 17.17 -21.05
CA ARG A 294 -9.47 16.50 -22.23
C ARG A 294 -10.83 17.10 -22.55
N PHE A 295 -11.09 17.39 -23.81
CA PHE A 295 -12.43 17.75 -24.27
C PHE A 295 -12.74 17.24 -25.67
N ARG A 296 -14.01 16.87 -25.86
CA ARG A 296 -14.59 16.47 -27.14
C ARG A 296 -15.60 17.51 -27.59
N LEU A 297 -15.57 17.80 -28.88
CA LEU A 297 -16.44 18.71 -29.59
C LEU A 297 -17.58 17.81 -30.08
N LEU A 298 -18.80 18.16 -29.70
CA LEU A 298 -20.01 17.40 -29.97
C LEU A 298 -21.04 18.33 -30.59
N LYS A 299 -22.02 17.75 -31.27
CA LYS A 299 -23.17 18.49 -31.78
C LYS A 299 -24.01 19.02 -30.63
N PHE A 300 -24.47 20.27 -30.74
CA PHE A 300 -25.52 20.83 -29.88
C PHE A 300 -26.68 19.85 -29.76
N ARG A 301 -27.24 19.67 -28.55
CA ARG A 301 -28.42 18.81 -28.35
C ARG A 301 -29.53 19.54 -27.62
N ALA A 302 -30.70 19.64 -28.26
CA ALA A 302 -31.96 20.01 -27.61
C ALA A 302 -32.85 18.77 -27.45
N TYR A 303 -33.75 18.83 -26.46
CA TYR A 303 -34.68 17.75 -26.13
C TYR A 303 -36.11 18.00 -26.64
N GLU A 304 -36.24 18.96 -27.55
CA GLU A 304 -37.45 19.32 -28.29
C GLU A 304 -37.12 19.46 -29.78
N THR A 305 -37.96 18.89 -30.65
CA THR A 305 -37.77 18.89 -32.12
C THR A 305 -38.70 19.86 -32.83
N GLY A 306 -39.63 20.48 -32.11
CA GLY A 306 -40.53 21.50 -32.63
C GLY A 306 -41.65 21.83 -31.66
N ALA A 307 -42.36 22.91 -31.95
CA ALA A 307 -43.68 23.14 -31.38
C ALA A 307 -44.69 22.19 -32.05
N ALA A 308 -45.54 21.53 -31.28
CA ALA A 308 -46.66 20.78 -31.82
C ALA A 308 -47.46 21.73 -32.74
N SER A 309 -47.54 21.38 -34.03
CA SER A 309 -48.14 22.23 -35.05
C SER A 309 -49.61 22.51 -34.68
N GLY A 310 -49.91 23.77 -34.36
CA GLY A 310 -51.26 24.28 -34.50
C GLY A 310 -51.42 24.58 -35.98
N GLY A 311 -52.16 23.73 -36.70
CA GLY A 311 -52.24 23.75 -38.16
C GLY A 311 -52.31 25.17 -38.72
N GLY A 312 -51.42 25.47 -39.67
CA GLY A 312 -51.30 26.80 -40.24
C GLY A 312 -52.64 27.31 -40.77
N SER A 313 -53.08 28.47 -40.27
CA SER A 313 -54.20 29.20 -40.85
C SER A 313 -53.66 30.21 -41.86
N THR A 314 -53.86 29.96 -43.15
CA THR A 314 -53.72 31.01 -44.17
C THR A 314 -54.99 31.85 -44.14
N LEU A 315 -54.98 32.94 -43.37
CA LEU A 315 -56.04 33.94 -43.41
C LEU A 315 -55.82 34.83 -44.62
N THR A 316 -56.65 34.68 -45.66
CA THR A 316 -56.80 35.69 -46.69
C THR A 316 -58.07 36.48 -46.43
N SER A 317 -57.97 37.80 -46.32
CA SER A 317 -59.06 38.71 -46.66
C SER A 317 -58.55 39.76 -47.63
N THR A 318 -58.19 39.34 -48.85
CA THR A 318 -58.08 40.30 -49.94
C THR A 318 -59.50 40.77 -50.25
N ALA A 319 -59.77 42.05 -50.01
CA ALA A 319 -61.07 42.66 -50.26
C ALA A 319 -61.57 42.33 -51.68
N GLY A 320 -62.60 41.48 -51.77
CA GLY A 320 -63.30 41.22 -53.01
C GLY A 320 -64.21 42.41 -53.33
N GLY A 321 -63.96 43.07 -54.45
CA GLY A 321 -64.71 44.25 -54.90
C GLY A 321 -66.22 43.99 -55.02
N ALA A 322 -67.00 45.04 -54.75
CA ALA A 322 -68.45 45.03 -54.84
C ALA A 322 -68.93 44.57 -56.23
N THR A 323 -69.83 43.59 -56.26
CA THR A 323 -70.49 43.13 -57.49
C THR A 323 -71.92 43.64 -57.52
N LEU A 324 -72.29 44.41 -58.55
CA LEU A 324 -73.69 44.69 -58.87
C LEU A 324 -74.25 43.50 -59.66
N GLN A 325 -75.14 42.72 -59.05
CA GLN A 325 -75.85 41.66 -59.75
C GLN A 325 -77.34 42.02 -59.84
N SER A 326 -77.75 42.52 -61.00
CA SER A 326 -79.16 42.72 -61.34
C SER A 326 -79.74 41.44 -61.94
N SER A 327 -80.90 40.98 -61.45
CA SER A 327 -81.68 39.93 -62.11
C SER A 327 -82.45 40.50 -63.32
N THR A 328 -82.58 39.73 -64.40
CA THR A 328 -83.36 40.13 -65.58
C THR A 328 -84.84 39.78 -65.40
N THR A 329 -85.69 40.79 -65.66
CA THR A 329 -87.13 40.79 -65.99
C THR A 329 -88.03 39.69 -65.41
N SER A 330 -88.96 40.10 -64.54
CA SER A 330 -90.15 39.31 -64.18
C SER A 330 -91.05 39.09 -65.40
N ASN A 331 -91.64 37.89 -65.48
CA ASN A 331 -92.55 37.45 -66.53
C ASN A 331 -93.78 38.37 -66.68
N VAL A 332 -94.34 38.38 -67.89
CA VAL A 332 -95.59 39.07 -68.26
C VAL A 332 -96.73 38.65 -67.34
N TRP A 333 -97.21 39.56 -66.50
CA TRP A 333 -98.47 39.37 -65.79
C TRP A 333 -99.62 39.52 -66.79
N GLN A 334 -100.32 38.44 -67.11
CA GLN A 334 -101.63 38.51 -67.75
C GLN A 334 -102.65 39.02 -66.73
N LEU A 335 -102.81 40.35 -66.63
CA LEU A 335 -103.93 40.92 -65.90
C LEU A 335 -105.21 40.73 -66.72
N TYR A 336 -106.04 39.79 -66.30
CA TYR A 336 -107.43 39.67 -66.72
C TYR A 336 -108.22 40.84 -66.13
N ALA A 337 -108.51 41.83 -66.98
CA ALA A 337 -109.34 43.02 -66.75
C ALA A 337 -108.69 44.16 -65.93
N ILE A 338 -108.32 45.22 -66.64
CA ILE A 338 -108.26 46.58 -66.07
C ILE A 338 -109.47 47.33 -66.62
N ASN A 339 -110.33 47.79 -65.72
CA ASN A 339 -111.46 48.66 -66.00
C ASN A 339 -110.96 50.11 -65.84
N ILE A 340 -110.71 50.81 -66.95
CA ILE A 340 -110.35 52.24 -66.95
C ILE A 340 -111.57 53.01 -67.45
N VAL A 341 -112.55 53.20 -66.58
CA VAL A 341 -113.41 54.38 -66.65
C VAL A 341 -112.63 55.49 -65.92
N ASP A 342 -112.51 56.67 -66.54
CA ASP A 342 -111.90 57.89 -65.98
C ASP A 342 -110.43 58.23 -66.30
N ALA A 343 -109.93 57.93 -67.51
CA ALA A 343 -108.63 58.47 -67.96
C ALA A 343 -108.57 59.03 -69.40
N THR A 344 -109.68 59.55 -69.95
CA THR A 344 -109.66 60.34 -71.21
C THR A 344 -110.63 61.54 -71.26
N ASN A 345 -111.03 62.09 -70.11
CA ASN A 345 -111.82 63.33 -70.05
C ASN A 345 -111.11 64.41 -69.23
N SER A 346 -109.97 64.91 -69.71
CA SER A 346 -109.37 66.19 -69.26
C SER A 346 -108.21 66.61 -70.15
N ALA A 347 -108.50 66.98 -71.40
CA ALA A 347 -107.61 67.85 -72.17
C ALA A 347 -108.48 68.76 -73.06
N PRO A 348 -108.52 70.08 -72.82
CA PRO A 348 -109.38 70.99 -73.56
C PRO A 348 -108.88 71.20 -74.99
N ASP A 349 -109.81 71.12 -75.94
CA ASP A 349 -109.64 71.59 -77.32
C ASP A 349 -109.17 73.05 -77.32
N HIS A 350 -108.16 73.37 -78.14
CA HIS A 350 -107.82 74.76 -78.44
C HIS A 350 -107.52 74.94 -79.94
N THR A 351 -108.07 76.01 -80.50
CA THR A 351 -108.00 76.37 -81.92
C THR A 351 -107.09 77.58 -82.10
N HIS A 352 -106.31 77.60 -83.18
CA HIS A 352 -105.71 78.83 -83.70
C HIS A 352 -105.99 78.94 -85.21
N GLN A 353 -106.87 79.89 -85.51
CA GLN A 353 -107.28 80.41 -86.81
C GLN A 353 -106.32 81.52 -87.28
N TYR A 354 -106.44 81.91 -88.56
CA TYR A 354 -106.03 83.16 -89.26
C TYR A 354 -105.02 82.89 -90.39
N THR A 355 -105.16 83.35 -91.65
CA THR A 355 -106.17 84.15 -92.37
C THR A 355 -106.01 83.92 -93.89
N PHE A 356 -107.13 84.07 -94.59
CA PHE A 356 -107.44 83.81 -96.00
C PHE A 356 -106.67 84.63 -97.06
N GLY A 357 -106.39 83.99 -98.20
CA GLY A 357 -106.19 84.65 -99.50
C GLY A 357 -107.33 84.30 -100.44
N GLY A 358 -108.29 85.23 -100.59
CA GLY A 358 -109.38 85.37 -101.58
C GLY A 358 -109.95 84.07 -102.17
N HIS A 359 -111.20 83.70 -101.94
CA HIS A 359 -112.39 84.54 -102.11
C HIS A 359 -113.62 83.73 -101.66
N SER A 360 -114.63 84.45 -101.23
CA SER A 360 -115.99 84.00 -100.97
C SER A 360 -116.88 85.10 -101.56
N HIS A 361 -118.07 84.84 -102.08
CA HIS A 361 -119.19 84.47 -101.25
C HIS A 361 -120.45 84.25 -102.10
N THR A 362 -121.33 83.46 -101.47
CA THR A 362 -122.78 83.60 -101.41
C THR A 362 -123.58 83.52 -102.70
N ASP A 363 -124.28 82.40 -102.81
CA ASP A 363 -125.66 82.34 -103.27
C ASP A 363 -126.60 83.03 -102.25
N PRO A 364 -127.41 84.00 -102.70
CA PRO A 364 -128.69 84.28 -102.09
C PRO A 364 -129.81 84.21 -103.14
N GLN A 365 -130.39 83.02 -103.35
CA GLN A 365 -131.83 82.71 -103.31
C GLN A 365 -132.16 81.52 -104.22
N GLY A 366 -132.44 80.37 -103.59
CA GLY A 366 -133.53 79.48 -104.01
C GLY A 366 -133.19 78.36 -104.98
N GLY A 367 -133.43 77.13 -104.53
CA GLY A 367 -133.93 76.04 -105.39
C GLY A 367 -132.90 75.27 -106.22
N SER A 368 -132.68 74.03 -105.80
CA SER A 368 -132.28 72.87 -106.61
C SER A 368 -130.84 72.79 -107.15
N THR A 369 -130.19 71.70 -106.71
CA THR A 369 -129.46 70.69 -107.50
C THR A 369 -128.35 71.13 -108.44
N GLY A 370 -127.14 70.59 -108.22
CA GLY A 370 -126.12 70.60 -109.26
C GLY A 370 -124.76 70.12 -108.79
N THR A 371 -124.52 68.84 -109.03
CA THR A 371 -123.29 68.07 -108.93
C THR A 371 -122.08 68.69 -109.67
N ALA A 372 -120.89 68.28 -109.23
CA ALA A 372 -119.79 67.79 -110.06
C ALA A 372 -118.51 68.66 -110.15
N MET A 373 -117.38 67.98 -109.92
CA MET A 373 -116.65 67.48 -111.08
C MET A 373 -116.61 65.95 -111.04
N ALA A 374 -116.89 65.35 -112.19
CA ALA A 374 -116.83 63.91 -112.39
C ALA A 374 -115.39 63.42 -112.23
N GLY A 375 -115.19 62.45 -111.34
CA GLY A 375 -113.92 61.75 -111.15
C GLY A 375 -113.39 61.69 -109.72
N VAL A 376 -114.05 62.31 -108.73
CA VAL A 376 -113.53 62.35 -107.36
C VAL A 376 -114.61 61.91 -106.35
N THR A 377 -114.49 60.67 -105.89
CA THR A 377 -115.06 60.19 -104.63
C THR A 377 -114.11 60.61 -103.51
N ILE A 378 -114.52 61.49 -102.61
CA ILE A 378 -113.84 61.67 -101.31
C ILE A 378 -114.76 61.09 -100.25
N THR A 379 -114.50 59.83 -99.90
CA THR A 379 -114.79 59.36 -98.56
C THR A 379 -113.56 58.64 -98.04
N THR A 380 -113.05 59.22 -96.96
CA THR A 380 -111.90 58.92 -96.11
C THR A 380 -111.77 57.43 -95.75
N THR A 381 -110.62 56.82 -96.06
CA THR A 381 -110.27 55.48 -95.59
C THR A 381 -109.70 55.51 -94.17
N SER A 382 -110.00 54.42 -93.45
CA SER A 382 -109.73 54.14 -92.04
C SER A 382 -108.34 54.55 -91.57
N ALA A 383 -108.33 55.36 -90.51
CA ALA A 383 -107.18 55.65 -89.67
C ALA A 383 -106.38 54.37 -89.35
N GLY A 384 -105.07 54.44 -89.56
CA GLY A 384 -104.11 53.42 -89.17
C GLY A 384 -104.18 53.20 -87.67
N GLY A 385 -104.54 51.98 -87.26
CA GLY A 385 -104.47 51.57 -85.87
C GLY A 385 -103.02 51.62 -85.40
N HIS A 386 -102.78 52.32 -84.30
CA HIS A 386 -101.53 52.23 -83.55
C HIS A 386 -101.85 51.70 -82.15
N SER A 387 -100.88 51.01 -81.56
CA SER A 387 -100.98 50.42 -80.23
C SER A 387 -100.06 51.14 -79.25
N HIS A 388 -100.46 51.17 -77.99
CA HIS A 388 -99.59 51.59 -76.89
C HIS A 388 -99.18 50.35 -76.10
N ALA A 389 -97.88 50.04 -76.12
CA ALA A 389 -97.27 49.11 -75.18
C ALA A 389 -96.83 49.92 -73.96
N LEU A 390 -97.53 49.78 -72.85
CA LEU A 390 -97.09 50.29 -71.56
C LEU A 390 -96.24 49.21 -70.88
N THR A 391 -94.93 49.40 -70.88
CA THR A 391 -94.00 48.60 -70.08
C THR A 391 -93.74 49.34 -68.78
N ALA A 392 -94.23 48.82 -67.66
CA ALA A 392 -93.78 49.25 -66.34
C ALA A 392 -92.51 48.45 -65.99
N ASP A 393 -91.34 49.04 -66.23
CA ASP A 393 -90.06 48.48 -65.74
C ASP A 393 -90.05 48.56 -64.21
N HIS A 394 -89.84 47.43 -63.54
CA HIS A 394 -89.45 47.44 -62.15
C HIS A 394 -88.18 46.61 -62.01
N ARG A 395 -87.20 47.20 -61.34
CA ARG A 395 -85.91 46.58 -61.05
C ARG A 395 -85.76 46.44 -59.55
N HIS A 396 -85.08 45.38 -59.14
CA HIS A 396 -84.59 45.23 -57.79
C HIS A 396 -83.11 45.57 -57.80
N ASP A 397 -82.75 46.61 -57.06
CA ASP A 397 -81.36 46.86 -56.70
C ASP A 397 -81.08 46.08 -55.41
N VAL A 398 -80.13 45.15 -55.47
CA VAL A 398 -79.70 44.36 -54.32
C VAL A 398 -78.26 44.75 -54.05
N ASN A 399 -78.11 45.74 -53.18
CA ASN A 399 -76.81 46.15 -52.67
C ASN A 399 -76.37 45.18 -51.57
N ILE A 400 -75.26 44.46 -51.79
CA ILE A 400 -74.54 43.76 -50.73
C ILE A 400 -73.30 44.60 -50.43
N PRO A 401 -73.30 45.39 -49.33
CA PRO A 401 -72.15 46.16 -48.94
C PRO A 401 -70.92 45.25 -48.77
N GLY A 402 -69.75 45.75 -49.15
CA GLY A 402 -68.49 45.11 -48.78
C GLY A 402 -68.48 44.94 -47.27
N HIS A 403 -68.34 43.70 -46.81
CA HIS A 403 -68.26 43.39 -45.39
C HIS A 403 -66.94 42.69 -45.12
N ALA A 404 -66.39 42.99 -43.95
CA ALA A 404 -65.24 42.30 -43.41
C ALA A 404 -65.73 41.22 -42.44
N HIS A 405 -64.94 40.16 -42.31
CA HIS A 405 -65.10 39.20 -41.23
C HIS A 405 -64.03 39.47 -40.19
N ASP A 406 -64.45 39.70 -38.95
CA ASP A 406 -63.56 39.65 -37.79
C ASP A 406 -63.44 38.20 -37.33
N VAL A 407 -62.24 37.63 -37.49
CA VAL A 407 -61.92 36.29 -37.00
C VAL A 407 -61.06 36.43 -35.76
N SER A 408 -61.63 36.09 -34.61
CA SER A 408 -60.91 36.04 -33.33
C SER A 408 -60.51 34.59 -33.03
N VAL A 409 -59.21 34.32 -33.01
CA VAL A 409 -58.67 33.05 -32.54
C VAL A 409 -58.42 33.18 -31.03
N PRO A 410 -59.10 32.38 -30.18
CA PRO A 410 -58.85 32.40 -28.74
C PRO A 410 -57.38 32.14 -28.41
N ALA A 411 -56.91 32.65 -27.26
CA ALA A 411 -55.58 32.36 -26.76
C ALA A 411 -55.39 30.84 -26.66
N HIS A 412 -54.39 30.32 -27.36
CA HIS A 412 -54.04 28.91 -27.35
C HIS A 412 -52.54 28.76 -27.12
N ALA A 413 -52.13 27.57 -26.69
CA ALA A 413 -50.74 27.23 -26.42
C ALA A 413 -50.29 26.08 -27.34
N HIS A 414 -49.03 26.12 -27.74
CA HIS A 414 -48.40 24.99 -28.42
C HIS A 414 -47.70 24.11 -27.39
N GLY A 415 -47.97 22.80 -27.45
CA GLY A 415 -47.19 21.81 -26.72
C GLY A 415 -45.80 21.65 -27.33
N LEU A 416 -44.84 21.16 -26.54
CA LEU A 416 -43.52 20.77 -27.03
C LEU A 416 -43.58 19.37 -27.66
N THR A 417 -42.96 19.19 -28.83
CA THR A 417 -42.70 17.86 -29.38
C THR A 417 -41.35 17.37 -28.86
N PHE A 418 -41.38 16.39 -27.97
CA PHE A 418 -40.16 15.83 -27.40
C PHE A 418 -39.40 14.96 -28.41
N GLY A 419 -38.08 15.13 -28.45
CA GLY A 419 -37.18 14.39 -29.34
C GLY A 419 -35.75 14.94 -29.24
N ILE A 420 -34.76 14.27 -29.86
CA ILE A 420 -33.39 14.80 -29.91
C ILE A 420 -33.21 15.59 -31.19
N TYR A 421 -33.02 16.90 -31.06
CA TYR A 421 -32.50 17.73 -32.13
C TYR A 421 -30.98 17.86 -31.99
N GLU A 422 -30.26 17.64 -33.10
CA GLU A 422 -28.82 17.85 -33.18
C GLU A 422 -28.50 19.07 -34.05
N GLY A 423 -27.73 20.01 -33.50
CA GLY A 423 -27.24 21.19 -34.22
C GLY A 423 -25.82 21.01 -34.75
N ALA A 424 -25.11 22.14 -34.88
CA ALA A 424 -23.70 22.15 -35.25
C ALA A 424 -22.79 21.61 -34.13
N GLU A 425 -21.60 21.14 -34.51
CA GLU A 425 -20.53 20.80 -33.58
C GLU A 425 -19.89 22.08 -33.03
N ALA A 426 -19.44 22.08 -31.77
CA ALA A 426 -18.69 23.22 -31.22
C ALA A 426 -17.43 23.49 -32.07
N LEU A 427 -17.07 24.76 -32.27
CA LEU A 427 -15.88 25.17 -33.04
C LEU A 427 -15.22 26.39 -32.39
N GLY A 428 -13.92 26.56 -32.63
CA GLY A 428 -13.15 27.66 -32.06
C GLY A 428 -13.18 27.65 -30.52
N VAL A 429 -12.96 26.50 -29.91
CA VAL A 429 -13.07 26.35 -28.45
C VAL A 429 -11.99 27.18 -27.76
N ALA A 430 -12.40 28.07 -26.86
CA ALA A 430 -11.52 28.87 -26.01
C ALA A 430 -11.45 28.27 -24.61
N VAL A 431 -10.25 28.19 -24.04
CA VAL A 431 -9.98 27.66 -22.70
C VAL A 431 -9.52 28.79 -21.80
N LYS A 432 -10.35 29.16 -20.83
CA LYS A 432 -9.99 30.11 -19.77
C LYS A 432 -9.79 29.37 -18.46
N ILE A 433 -8.75 29.75 -17.72
CA ILE A 433 -8.44 29.17 -16.41
C ILE A 433 -8.30 30.32 -15.42
N ASN A 434 -9.12 30.30 -14.36
CA ASN A 434 -9.18 31.34 -13.35
C ASN A 434 -9.39 32.74 -13.96
N GLY A 435 -10.30 32.83 -14.94
CA GLY A 435 -10.64 34.06 -15.66
C GLY A 435 -9.64 34.51 -16.74
N ILE A 436 -8.49 33.84 -16.88
CA ILE A 436 -7.46 34.21 -17.86
C ILE A 436 -7.54 33.27 -19.07
N ASP A 437 -7.55 33.84 -20.28
CA ASP A 437 -7.50 33.06 -21.53
C ASP A 437 -6.14 32.37 -21.70
N ARG A 438 -6.17 31.04 -21.82
CA ARG A 438 -5.01 30.17 -22.01
C ARG A 438 -5.02 29.46 -23.37
N THR A 439 -5.96 29.78 -24.25
CA THR A 439 -6.17 29.09 -25.53
C THR A 439 -4.90 29.07 -26.38
N SER A 440 -4.27 30.22 -26.59
CA SER A 440 -3.06 30.33 -27.42
C SER A 440 -1.87 29.57 -26.82
N VAL A 441 -1.61 29.74 -25.52
CA VAL A 441 -0.47 29.09 -24.83
C VAL A 441 -0.64 27.58 -24.67
N LEU A 442 -1.88 27.07 -24.73
CA LEU A 442 -2.18 25.65 -24.77
C LEU A 442 -2.12 25.05 -26.19
N GLY A 443 -1.74 25.84 -27.20
CA GLY A 443 -1.58 25.40 -28.59
C GLY A 443 -2.82 25.58 -29.47
N GLY A 444 -3.86 26.27 -28.99
CA GLY A 444 -5.12 26.46 -29.71
C GLY A 444 -5.12 27.62 -30.70
N GLY A 445 -4.10 28.49 -30.72
CA GLY A 445 -4.07 29.67 -31.58
C GLY A 445 -5.27 30.59 -31.30
N THR A 446 -6.17 30.72 -32.28
CA THR A 446 -7.44 31.49 -32.17
C THR A 446 -8.61 30.68 -31.60
N GLY A 447 -8.43 29.38 -31.35
CA GLY A 447 -9.46 28.48 -30.84
C GLY A 447 -9.24 27.03 -31.33
N PHE A 448 -9.55 26.05 -30.49
CA PHE A 448 -9.43 24.64 -30.87
C PHE A 448 -10.61 24.21 -31.74
N ASN A 449 -10.31 23.61 -32.90
CA ASN A 449 -11.30 23.07 -33.84
C ASN A 449 -11.28 21.53 -33.91
N THR A 450 -10.54 20.89 -33.00
CA THR A 450 -10.38 19.44 -32.92
C THR A 450 -10.40 18.99 -31.47
N HIS A 451 -10.74 17.72 -31.25
CA HIS A 451 -10.69 17.06 -29.94
C HIS A 451 -9.30 17.17 -29.31
N GLN A 452 -9.26 17.36 -28.00
CA GLN A 452 -8.02 17.40 -27.22
C GLN A 452 -8.08 16.34 -26.13
N ASP A 453 -7.01 15.56 -25.96
CA ASP A 453 -6.98 14.43 -25.02
C ASP A 453 -6.00 14.62 -23.84
N GLY A 454 -5.26 15.73 -23.79
CA GLY A 454 -4.24 15.89 -22.74
C GLY A 454 -3.55 17.25 -22.69
N LEU A 455 -4.32 18.35 -22.76
CA LEU A 455 -3.74 19.68 -22.57
C LEU A 455 -3.21 19.80 -21.13
N ASN A 456 -1.92 20.10 -20.99
CA ASN A 456 -1.32 20.26 -19.67
C ASN A 456 -1.68 21.64 -19.09
N ILE A 457 -2.47 21.64 -18.03
CA ILE A 457 -2.93 22.86 -17.36
C ILE A 457 -2.32 23.06 -15.96
N ALA A 458 -1.38 22.20 -15.54
CA ALA A 458 -0.88 22.16 -14.16
C ALA A 458 -0.30 23.50 -13.68
N SER A 459 0.40 24.22 -14.56
CA SER A 459 1.01 25.52 -14.24
C SER A 459 0.01 26.66 -14.07
N TYR A 460 -1.26 26.46 -14.41
CA TYR A 460 -2.30 27.49 -14.35
C TYR A 460 -3.28 27.30 -13.19
N LEU A 461 -3.11 26.22 -12.42
CA LEU A 461 -3.91 25.94 -11.23
C LEU A 461 -3.25 26.53 -9.98
N THR A 462 -4.08 26.96 -9.04
CA THR A 462 -3.70 27.58 -7.78
C THR A 462 -4.10 26.65 -6.62
N THR A 463 -3.20 26.45 -5.67
CA THR A 463 -3.46 25.67 -4.44
C THR A 463 -4.18 26.51 -3.39
N GLY A 464 -4.92 25.87 -2.49
CA GLY A 464 -5.73 26.54 -1.47
C GLY A 464 -6.97 27.27 -1.99
N ALA A 465 -7.41 26.98 -3.22
CA ALA A 465 -8.52 27.66 -3.87
C ALA A 465 -9.29 26.75 -4.84
N TRP A 466 -10.54 27.16 -5.14
CA TRP A 466 -11.27 26.63 -6.28
C TRP A 466 -10.68 27.17 -7.58
N ASN A 467 -10.37 26.26 -8.49
CA ASN A 467 -9.93 26.59 -9.83
C ASN A 467 -11.08 26.43 -10.80
N THR A 468 -11.36 27.47 -11.57
CA THR A 468 -12.44 27.49 -12.54
C THR A 468 -11.85 27.37 -13.94
N ILE A 469 -12.25 26.31 -14.65
CA ILE A 469 -11.86 26.05 -16.04
C ILE A 469 -13.10 26.23 -16.89
N GLU A 470 -13.06 27.22 -17.79
CA GLU A 470 -14.17 27.57 -18.68
C GLU A 470 -13.82 27.19 -20.11
N LEU A 471 -14.72 26.46 -20.76
CA LEU A 471 -14.62 26.10 -22.17
C LEU A 471 -15.79 26.75 -22.93
N GLY A 472 -15.50 27.78 -23.71
CA GLY A 472 -16.47 28.46 -24.59
C GLY A 472 -16.28 28.07 -26.05
N SER A 473 -17.31 28.20 -26.88
CA SER A 473 -17.27 27.92 -28.32
C SER A 473 -17.67 29.17 -29.10
N THR A 474 -17.09 29.39 -30.29
CA THR A 474 -17.48 30.52 -31.16
C THR A 474 -18.88 30.36 -31.76
N ILE A 475 -19.35 29.12 -31.88
CA ILE A 475 -20.69 28.78 -32.36
C ILE A 475 -21.43 27.90 -31.36
N LEU A 476 -22.76 27.84 -31.47
CA LEU A 476 -23.57 26.94 -30.66
C LEU A 476 -23.17 25.49 -30.94
N GLY A 477 -22.77 24.78 -29.89
CA GLY A 477 -22.34 23.40 -29.95
C GLY A 477 -22.47 22.72 -28.59
N ARG A 478 -21.79 21.59 -28.42
CA ARG A 478 -21.72 20.86 -27.16
C ARG A 478 -20.29 20.44 -26.88
N ILE A 479 -19.88 20.51 -25.61
CA ILE A 479 -18.54 20.08 -25.19
C ILE A 479 -18.70 19.02 -24.09
N ASP A 480 -17.98 17.90 -24.24
CA ASP A 480 -17.73 16.94 -23.17
C ASP A 480 -16.30 17.13 -22.67
N ALA A 481 -16.11 17.64 -21.46
CA ALA A 481 -14.79 17.94 -20.91
C ALA A 481 -14.53 17.18 -19.62
N THR A 482 -13.26 16.86 -19.40
CA THR A 482 -12.77 16.14 -18.23
C THR A 482 -11.40 16.66 -17.87
N VAL A 483 -11.20 16.97 -16.59
CA VAL A 483 -9.92 17.32 -16.01
C VAL A 483 -9.46 16.20 -15.09
N PHE A 484 -8.26 15.70 -15.34
CA PHE A 484 -7.56 14.75 -14.47
C PHE A 484 -6.48 15.50 -13.70
N VAL A 485 -6.45 15.35 -12.39
CA VAL A 485 -5.41 15.94 -11.53
C VAL A 485 -4.71 14.85 -10.75
N GLN A 486 -3.38 14.94 -10.70
CA GLN A 486 -2.52 14.18 -9.81
C GLN A 486 -1.67 15.15 -9.00
N ALA A 487 -1.77 15.07 -7.67
CA ALA A 487 -1.05 15.96 -6.78
C ALA A 487 -0.52 15.23 -5.53
N MET A 488 0.62 15.68 -5.01
CA MET A 488 1.14 15.26 -3.71
C MET A 488 0.46 16.10 -2.63
N MET A 489 -0.40 15.46 -1.85
CA MET A 489 -1.10 16.08 -0.75
C MET A 489 -0.27 16.00 0.52
N GLY A 490 -0.10 17.12 1.22
CA GLY A 490 0.49 17.17 2.55
C GLY A 490 -0.39 16.44 3.57
N VAL A 491 0.24 15.96 4.64
CA VAL A 491 -0.43 15.41 5.83
C VAL A 491 -0.56 16.49 6.89
#